data_AF-A0A7X8GU28-F1
#
_entry.id   AF-A0A7X8GU28-F1
#
_cell.length_a   1.000
_cell.length_b   1.000
_cell.length_c   1.000
_cell.angle_alpha   90.00
_cell.angle_beta   90.00
_cell.angle_gamma   90.00
#
_symmetry.space_group_name_H-M   'P 1'
#
loop_
_entity.id
_entity.type
_entity.pdbx_description
1 polymer ?
#
loop_
_entity_poly.entity_id
_entity_poly.type
_entity_poly.pdbx_seq_one_letter_code
_entity_poly.pdbx_strand_id
1 'polypeptide(L)'
;MILNDEALFPDYTGAIPAGEFMKSVKNEGDMWETTQNAGNWLLLTKGQDEGGEDEGGIKWTSVHDEACLYLVISDETGITKGNIHVEIEPRRLWPVKHFNYAIGENKIGFDSKVVNNTSRSVITIPLSEIGPEAQLKSPVRINIQYGDHAWIQKNPLPARLLLGSTNPADLGWIVMNE
;
A
#
# COMPACT_ATOMS: atom_id res chain seq x y z
N MET A 1 18.99 0.36 -22.29
CA MET A 1 19.08 1.49 -23.25
C MET A 1 19.29 2.73 -22.42
N ILE A 2 20.43 3.40 -22.60
CA ILE A 2 20.87 4.56 -21.82
C ILE A 2 20.88 5.75 -22.79
N LEU A 3 20.35 6.89 -22.36
CA LEU A 3 20.49 8.16 -23.07
C LEU A 3 21.08 9.15 -22.08
N ASN A 4 22.20 9.79 -22.43
CA ASN A 4 22.90 10.74 -21.56
C ASN A 4 23.28 10.16 -20.18
N ASP A 5 23.78 8.93 -20.13
CA ASP A 5 24.16 8.22 -18.89
C ASP A 5 23.04 8.01 -17.87
N GLU A 6 21.78 8.30 -18.24
CA GLU A 6 20.59 8.04 -17.43
C GLU A 6 19.80 6.86 -18.00
N ALA A 7 19.24 6.05 -17.10
CA ALA A 7 18.32 4.99 -17.49
C ALA A 7 17.05 5.64 -18.06
N LEU A 8 16.76 5.42 -19.35
CA LEU A 8 15.58 5.96 -20.02
C LEU A 8 14.26 5.50 -19.38
N PHE A 9 14.29 4.36 -18.69
CA PHE A 9 13.16 3.83 -17.95
C PHE A 9 13.67 3.14 -16.66
N PRO A 10 13.99 3.91 -15.60
CA PRO A 10 14.53 3.35 -14.36
C PRO A 10 13.57 2.33 -13.72
N ASP A 11 12.27 2.51 -13.96
CA ASP A 11 11.16 1.66 -13.53
C ASP A 11 11.19 0.24 -14.08
N TYR A 12 11.96 0.01 -15.15
CA TYR A 12 12.13 -1.30 -15.77
C TYR A 12 13.49 -1.92 -15.41
N THR A 13 14.35 -1.17 -14.70
CA THR A 13 15.66 -1.63 -14.24
C THR A 13 15.69 -1.95 -12.75
N GLY A 14 14.56 -1.81 -12.04
CA GLY A 14 14.48 -1.99 -10.58
C GLY A 14 15.00 -0.79 -9.77
N ALA A 15 15.27 0.35 -10.43
CA ALA A 15 15.58 1.59 -9.75
C ALA A 15 14.28 2.27 -9.28
N ILE A 16 14.32 2.98 -8.14
CA ILE A 16 13.14 3.66 -7.57
C ILE A 16 12.64 4.70 -8.58
N PRO A 17 11.40 4.57 -9.08
CA PRO A 17 10.87 5.49 -10.09
C PRO A 17 10.44 6.83 -9.56
N ALA A 18 10.16 7.73 -10.50
CA ALA A 18 9.42 8.95 -10.20
C ALA A 18 7.98 8.63 -9.73
N GLY A 19 7.51 9.38 -8.73
CA GLY A 19 6.17 9.23 -8.14
C GLY A 19 6.22 9.13 -6.62
N GLU A 20 5.04 9.01 -6.01
CA GLU A 20 4.91 8.78 -4.57
C GLU A 20 5.54 7.44 -4.18
N PHE A 21 6.31 7.42 -3.10
CA PHE A 21 6.94 6.21 -2.61
C PHE A 21 7.02 6.17 -1.08
N MET A 22 7.07 4.95 -0.55
CA MET A 22 7.30 4.64 0.85
C MET A 22 8.40 3.57 0.95
N LYS A 23 9.34 3.77 1.87
CA LYS A 23 10.25 2.70 2.30
C LYS A 23 9.53 1.87 3.34
N SER A 24 9.36 0.56 3.12
CA SER A 24 8.76 -0.29 4.14
C SER A 24 9.75 -0.57 5.27
N VAL A 25 9.27 -0.54 6.51
CA VAL A 25 10.06 -0.89 7.70
C VAL A 25 10.25 -2.40 7.74
N LYS A 26 11.47 -2.88 7.99
CA LYS A 26 11.74 -4.30 8.16
C LYS A 26 11.26 -4.77 9.54
N ASN A 27 10.59 -5.90 9.59
CA ASN A 27 10.21 -6.57 10.82
C ASN A 27 11.32 -7.52 11.28
N GLU A 28 11.98 -7.19 12.38
CA GLU A 28 13.04 -8.01 12.99
C GLU A 28 12.58 -8.77 14.24
N GLY A 29 11.28 -8.70 14.57
CA GLY A 29 10.74 -9.30 15.78
C GLY A 29 9.21 -9.39 15.76
N ASP A 30 8.59 -8.94 16.85
CA ASP A 30 7.14 -8.91 16.94
C ASP A 30 6.57 -7.83 16.01
N MET A 31 5.66 -8.24 15.13
CA MET A 31 5.05 -7.34 14.15
C MET A 31 4.32 -6.18 14.86
N TRP A 32 3.59 -6.43 15.95
CA TRP A 32 2.87 -5.37 16.67
C TRP A 32 3.82 -4.38 17.36
N GLU A 33 4.99 -4.82 17.81
CA GLU A 33 6.04 -3.93 18.30
C GLU A 33 6.67 -3.11 17.15
N THR A 34 7.02 -3.74 16.04
CA THR A 34 7.58 -3.05 14.86
C THR A 34 6.61 -1.99 14.33
N THR A 35 5.33 -2.31 14.20
CA THR A 35 4.32 -1.35 13.74
C THR A 35 4.12 -0.17 14.70
N GLN A 36 4.36 -0.34 16.00
CA GLN A 36 4.35 0.76 16.98
C GLN A 36 5.48 1.75 16.75
N ASN A 37 6.64 1.24 16.37
CA ASN A 37 7.85 2.03 16.19
C ASN A 37 8.07 2.49 14.74
N ALA A 38 7.19 2.12 13.81
CA ALA A 38 7.25 2.61 12.44
C ALA A 38 7.11 4.15 12.41
N GLY A 39 8.12 4.84 11.90
CA GLY A 39 8.18 6.31 11.89
C GLY A 39 7.59 6.97 10.63
N ASN A 40 7.23 6.18 9.63
CA ASN A 40 6.89 6.59 8.28
C ASN A 40 5.39 6.36 7.99
N TRP A 41 4.54 7.08 8.69
CA TRP A 41 3.09 7.07 8.45
C TRP A 41 2.71 8.06 7.37
N LEU A 42 1.91 7.61 6.40
CA LEU A 42 1.29 8.44 5.37
C LEU A 42 -0.22 8.54 5.63
N LEU A 43 -0.84 9.60 5.12
CA LEU A 43 -2.28 9.80 5.20
C LEU A 43 -2.97 9.11 4.02
N LEU A 44 -4.14 8.50 4.28
CA LEU A 44 -5.15 8.28 3.27
C LEU A 44 -5.98 9.57 3.19
N THR A 45 -5.94 10.22 2.03
CA THR A 45 -6.61 11.51 1.83
C THR A 45 -8.02 11.28 1.29
N LYS A 46 -8.98 12.12 1.67
CA LYS A 46 -10.29 12.19 1.00
C LYS A 46 -10.13 12.79 -0.40
N GLY A 47 -10.95 12.35 -1.36
CA GLY A 47 -11.02 12.97 -2.69
C GLY A 47 -11.31 14.48 -2.64
N GLN A 48 -10.80 15.24 -3.62
CA GLN A 48 -10.98 16.69 -3.72
C GLN A 48 -12.47 17.06 -3.89
N ASP A 49 -13.19 17.23 -2.79
CA ASP A 49 -14.45 17.98 -2.79
C ASP A 49 -14.70 18.80 -1.52
N GLU A 50 -13.93 18.67 -0.43
CA GLU A 50 -14.16 19.48 0.77
C GLU A 50 -12.85 19.93 1.42
N GLY A 51 -12.61 21.24 1.40
CA GLY A 51 -11.49 21.90 2.06
C GLY A 51 -11.63 21.89 3.58
N GLY A 52 -11.43 20.72 4.19
CA GLY A 52 -11.22 20.56 5.61
C GLY A 52 -9.75 20.23 5.89
N GLU A 53 -9.16 20.88 6.89
CA GLU A 53 -7.91 20.41 7.49
C GLU A 53 -8.18 19.03 8.10
N ASP A 54 -7.58 17.98 7.54
CA ASP A 54 -7.74 16.59 7.96
C ASP A 54 -6.90 16.32 9.23
N GLU A 55 -7.12 17.12 10.28
CA GLU A 55 -6.56 16.89 11.62
C GLU A 55 -7.28 15.69 12.25
N GLY A 56 -6.77 14.48 11.99
CA GLY A 56 -7.31 13.22 12.50
C GLY A 56 -7.53 12.12 11.44
N GLY A 57 -7.07 12.34 10.20
CA GLY A 57 -7.28 11.42 9.08
C GLY A 57 -6.67 10.02 9.27
N ILE A 58 -7.19 9.06 8.51
CA ILE A 58 -6.73 7.67 8.52
C ILE A 58 -5.28 7.60 8.03
N LYS A 59 -4.39 7.07 8.87
CA LYS A 59 -2.97 6.92 8.57
C LYS A 59 -2.66 5.48 8.21
N TRP A 60 -1.62 5.28 7.41
CA TRP A 60 -1.12 3.96 7.12
C TRP A 60 0.41 3.92 7.02
N THR A 61 0.98 2.74 7.21
CA THR A 61 2.39 2.47 6.98
C THR A 61 2.58 1.04 6.49
N SER A 62 3.80 0.72 6.06
CA SER A 62 4.18 -0.59 5.54
C SER A 62 5.32 -1.20 6.35
N VAL A 63 5.12 -2.43 6.78
CA VAL A 63 6.15 -3.28 7.40
C VAL A 63 6.35 -4.51 6.52
N HIS A 64 7.54 -5.10 6.47
CA HIS A 64 7.78 -6.33 5.70
C HIS A 64 8.76 -7.26 6.40
N ASP A 65 8.69 -8.55 6.09
CA ASP A 65 9.71 -9.54 6.43
C ASP A 65 10.08 -10.38 5.19
N GLU A 66 10.72 -11.53 5.40
CA GLU A 66 11.11 -12.44 4.31
C GLU A 66 9.92 -13.09 3.57
N ALA A 67 8.74 -13.15 4.19
CA ALA A 67 7.60 -13.89 3.68
C ALA A 67 6.40 -13.01 3.35
N CYS A 68 6.25 -11.87 4.01
CA CYS A 68 5.03 -11.08 4.04
C CYS A 68 5.30 -9.57 3.90
N LEU A 69 4.35 -8.91 3.24
CA LEU A 69 4.12 -7.48 3.31
C LEU A 69 2.95 -7.21 4.25
N TYR A 70 3.15 -6.33 5.23
CA TYR A 70 2.16 -5.92 6.20
C TYR A 70 1.77 -4.46 5.96
N LEU A 71 0.48 -4.21 5.76
CA LEU A 71 -0.08 -2.87 5.64
C LEU A 71 -0.79 -2.55 6.95
N VAL A 72 -0.30 -1.53 7.63
CA VAL A 72 -0.81 -1.12 8.94
C VAL A 72 -1.64 0.11 8.73
N ILE A 73 -2.88 0.09 9.20
CA ILE A 73 -3.78 1.22 9.12
C ILE A 73 -4.13 1.63 10.54
N SER A 74 -3.98 2.92 10.82
CA SER A 74 -4.22 3.52 12.12
C SER A 74 -5.26 4.61 11.96
N ASP A 75 -6.26 4.58 12.84
CA ASP A 75 -7.32 5.57 12.92
C ASP A 75 -7.59 5.86 14.40
N GLU A 76 -7.74 7.14 14.73
CA GLU A 76 -8.03 7.59 16.09
C GLU A 76 -9.43 7.11 16.54
N THR A 77 -10.38 7.04 15.61
CA THR A 77 -11.75 6.57 15.88
C THR A 77 -11.94 5.07 15.71
N GLY A 78 -11.01 4.45 14.99
CA GLY A 78 -10.98 3.03 14.68
C GLY A 78 -11.85 2.64 13.50
N ILE A 79 -11.23 1.92 12.57
CA ILE A 79 -11.93 1.38 11.41
C ILE A 79 -12.71 0.14 11.83
N THR A 80 -14.03 0.28 11.95
CA THR A 80 -14.91 -0.75 12.53
C THR A 80 -15.84 -1.43 11.53
N LYS A 81 -15.95 -0.92 10.31
CA LYS A 81 -16.83 -1.43 9.25
C LYS A 81 -16.30 -1.06 7.87
N GLY A 82 -16.85 -1.65 6.82
CA GLY A 82 -16.50 -1.32 5.44
C GLY A 82 -15.44 -2.25 4.86
N ASN A 83 -14.79 -1.81 3.79
CA ASN A 83 -13.80 -2.61 3.07
C ASN A 83 -12.53 -1.80 2.85
N ILE A 84 -11.38 -2.40 3.13
CA ILE A 84 -10.09 -1.91 2.64
C ILE A 84 -9.81 -2.59 1.31
N HIS A 85 -9.57 -1.78 0.29
CA HIS A 85 -9.16 -2.22 -1.03
C HIS A 85 -7.67 -1.94 -1.22
N VAL A 86 -6.94 -2.97 -1.60
CA VAL A 86 -5.51 -2.89 -1.90
C VAL A 86 -5.28 -3.32 -3.34
N GLU A 87 -4.67 -2.44 -4.11
CA GLU A 87 -4.24 -2.72 -5.48
C GLU A 87 -2.74 -2.91 -5.48
N ILE A 88 -2.24 -4.01 -6.04
CA ILE A 88 -0.81 -4.28 -6.14
C ILE A 88 -0.47 -4.61 -7.59
N GLU A 89 0.41 -3.82 -8.17
CA GLU A 89 1.09 -4.11 -9.41
C GLU A 89 2.52 -4.59 -9.05
N PRO A 90 2.83 -5.90 -9.19
CA PRO A 90 4.12 -6.45 -8.77
C PRO A 90 5.31 -5.82 -9.51
N ARG A 91 5.08 -5.38 -10.75
CA ARG A 91 6.00 -4.67 -11.63
C ARG A 91 5.24 -3.79 -12.59
N ARG A 92 5.83 -2.68 -13.01
CA ARG A 92 5.21 -1.76 -13.97
C ARG A 92 4.75 -2.50 -15.25
N LEU A 93 3.53 -2.21 -15.69
CA LEU A 93 2.79 -2.82 -16.79
C LEU A 93 2.31 -4.26 -16.56
N TRP A 94 2.42 -4.79 -15.34
CA TRP A 94 1.84 -6.09 -15.03
C TRP A 94 0.38 -5.94 -14.61
N PRO A 95 -0.45 -7.00 -14.79
CA PRO A 95 -1.82 -6.97 -14.32
C PRO A 95 -1.88 -6.64 -12.82
N VAL A 96 -2.75 -5.69 -12.48
CA VAL A 96 -2.98 -5.29 -11.09
C VAL A 96 -3.74 -6.41 -10.37
N LYS A 97 -3.22 -6.79 -9.20
CA LYS A 97 -3.88 -7.69 -8.26
C LYS A 97 -4.72 -6.89 -7.30
N HIS A 98 -5.94 -7.35 -7.03
CA HIS A 98 -6.87 -6.69 -6.12
C HIS A 98 -7.08 -7.56 -4.88
N PHE A 99 -6.81 -7.00 -3.71
CA PHE A 99 -7.10 -7.61 -2.42
C PHE A 99 -8.16 -6.78 -1.71
N ASN A 100 -9.23 -7.44 -1.26
CA ASN A 100 -10.34 -6.78 -0.57
C ASN A 100 -10.43 -7.34 0.84
N TYR A 101 -10.45 -6.50 1.86
CA TYR A 101 -10.55 -6.91 3.26
C TYR A 101 -11.78 -6.28 3.89
N ALA A 102 -12.79 -7.11 4.13
CA ALA A 102 -14.01 -6.70 4.82
C ALA A 102 -13.76 -6.62 6.32
N ILE A 103 -14.02 -5.46 6.90
CA ILE A 103 -13.77 -5.17 8.30
C ILE A 103 -14.95 -5.68 9.14
N GLY A 104 -14.63 -6.39 10.23
CA GLY A 104 -15.62 -7.02 11.10
C GLY A 104 -15.94 -8.48 10.72
N GLU A 105 -15.40 -8.96 9.60
CA GLU A 105 -15.42 -10.37 9.24
C GLU A 105 -14.08 -11.04 9.61
N ASN A 106 -14.13 -12.29 10.05
CA ASN A 106 -12.93 -13.04 10.37
C ASN A 106 -12.28 -13.52 9.07
N LYS A 107 -11.42 -12.67 8.48
CA LYS A 107 -10.75 -12.94 7.22
C LYS A 107 -9.27 -13.24 7.47
N ILE A 108 -8.77 -14.30 6.84
CA ILE A 108 -7.34 -14.64 6.86
C ILE A 108 -6.54 -13.43 6.37
N GLY A 109 -5.51 -13.07 7.13
CA GLY A 109 -4.63 -11.93 6.81
C GLY A 109 -5.16 -10.57 7.25
N PHE A 110 -6.23 -10.47 8.04
CA PHE A 110 -6.65 -9.23 8.68
C PHE A 110 -6.70 -9.41 10.21
N ASP A 111 -5.96 -8.59 10.94
CA ASP A 111 -5.97 -8.55 12.41
C ASP A 111 -6.16 -7.09 12.87
N SER A 112 -6.79 -6.88 14.03
CA SER A 112 -7.01 -5.53 14.57
C SER A 112 -6.85 -5.52 16.08
N LYS A 113 -6.10 -4.54 16.59
CA LYS A 113 -5.83 -4.35 18.01
C LYS A 113 -5.88 -2.88 18.38
N VAL A 114 -6.33 -2.61 19.61
CA VAL A 114 -6.18 -1.29 20.22
C VAL A 114 -4.83 -1.22 20.92
N VAL A 115 -4.01 -0.26 20.53
CA VAL A 115 -2.66 -0.03 21.07
C VAL A 115 -2.58 1.43 21.50
N ASN A 116 -2.29 1.68 22.79
CA ASN A 116 -2.23 3.04 23.37
C ASN A 116 -3.46 3.91 23.05
N ASN A 117 -4.67 3.34 23.16
CA ASN A 117 -5.96 3.96 22.81
C ASN A 117 -6.15 4.32 21.32
N THR A 118 -5.26 3.86 20.43
CA THR A 118 -5.43 4.00 18.98
C THR A 118 -5.73 2.64 18.39
N SER A 119 -6.77 2.56 17.55
CA SER A 119 -7.10 1.33 16.84
C SER A 119 -6.15 1.15 15.66
N ARG A 120 -5.56 -0.04 15.57
CA ARG A 120 -4.63 -0.41 14.50
C ARG A 120 -5.09 -1.70 13.87
N SER A 121 -5.24 -1.67 12.56
CA SER A 121 -5.54 -2.83 11.73
C SER A 121 -4.32 -3.21 10.90
N VAL A 122 -4.04 -4.49 10.81
CA VAL A 122 -2.93 -5.04 10.04
C VAL A 122 -3.49 -5.97 8.97
N ILE A 123 -3.16 -5.65 7.73
CA ILE A 123 -3.37 -6.53 6.59
C ILE A 123 -2.04 -7.24 6.31
N THR A 124 -2.08 -8.57 6.26
CA THR A 124 -0.93 -9.43 5.94
C THR A 124 -1.12 -9.99 4.54
N ILE A 125 -0.18 -9.69 3.64
CA ILE A 125 -0.16 -10.16 2.26
C ILE A 125 1.11 -10.99 2.06
N PRO A 126 1.01 -12.32 1.88
CA PRO A 126 2.18 -13.12 1.55
C PRO A 126 2.83 -12.64 0.24
N LEU A 127 4.15 -12.50 0.22
CA LEU A 127 4.88 -12.06 -0.99
C LEU A 127 4.67 -13.05 -2.16
N SER A 128 4.41 -14.33 -1.86
CA SER A 128 4.00 -15.34 -2.84
C SER A 128 2.68 -15.02 -3.54
N GLU A 129 1.74 -14.38 -2.86
CA GLU A 129 0.46 -13.97 -3.45
C GLU A 129 0.62 -12.73 -4.33
N ILE A 130 1.62 -11.87 -4.06
CA ILE A 130 1.96 -10.74 -4.91
C ILE A 130 2.65 -11.22 -6.19
N GLY A 131 3.64 -12.11 -6.07
CA GLY A 131 4.32 -12.73 -7.20
C GLY A 131 5.82 -12.93 -6.94
N PRO A 132 6.52 -13.63 -7.84
CA PRO A 132 7.94 -13.98 -7.65
C PRO A 132 8.83 -12.74 -7.45
N GLU A 133 8.44 -11.61 -8.01
CA GLU A 133 9.21 -10.36 -7.92
C GLU A 133 9.18 -9.73 -6.54
N ALA A 134 8.04 -9.83 -5.86
CA ALA A 134 7.93 -9.37 -4.49
C ALA A 134 8.74 -10.27 -3.53
N GLN A 135 8.85 -11.58 -3.82
CA GLN A 135 9.73 -12.48 -3.06
C GLN A 135 11.21 -12.13 -3.19
N LEU A 136 11.61 -11.53 -4.31
CA LEU A 136 12.94 -10.96 -4.51
C LEU A 136 13.10 -9.58 -3.85
N LYS A 137 12.11 -9.15 -3.06
CA LYS A 137 12.02 -7.82 -2.43
C LYS A 137 12.19 -6.67 -3.41
N SER A 138 11.84 -6.89 -4.68
CA SER A 138 11.81 -5.82 -5.67
C SER A 138 10.77 -4.78 -5.27
N PRO A 139 10.98 -3.49 -5.56
CA PRO A 139 9.95 -2.48 -5.36
C PRO A 139 8.63 -2.88 -6.03
N VAL A 140 7.54 -2.80 -5.29
CA VAL A 140 6.19 -3.10 -5.78
C VAL A 140 5.36 -1.83 -5.83
N ARG A 141 4.36 -1.78 -6.70
CA ARG A 141 3.46 -0.64 -6.80
C ARG A 141 2.16 -0.96 -6.09
N ILE A 142 1.68 -0.04 -5.26
CA ILE A 142 0.51 -0.24 -4.43
C ILE A 142 -0.38 1.00 -4.38
N ASN A 143 -1.65 0.78 -4.13
CA ASN A 143 -2.53 1.79 -3.56
C ASN A 143 -3.43 1.14 -2.50
N ILE A 144 -3.76 1.90 -1.46
CA ILE A 144 -4.65 1.50 -0.38
C ILE A 144 -5.81 2.47 -0.38
N GLN A 145 -7.02 1.93 -0.33
CA GLN A 145 -8.25 2.70 -0.30
C GLN A 145 -9.16 2.17 0.82
N TYR A 146 -9.78 3.09 1.54
CA TYR A 146 -10.84 2.81 2.49
C TYR A 146 -11.94 3.87 2.34
N GLY A 147 -13.14 3.43 1.93
CA GLY A 147 -14.21 4.38 1.57
C GLY A 147 -13.78 5.31 0.43
N ASP A 148 -13.93 6.61 0.65
CA ASP A 148 -13.50 7.70 -0.22
C ASP A 148 -12.06 8.20 0.09
N HIS A 149 -11.36 7.53 1.01
CA HIS A 149 -9.98 7.85 1.35
C HIS A 149 -9.01 6.93 0.60
N ALA A 150 -7.95 7.48 0.02
CA ALA A 150 -6.91 6.73 -0.67
C ALA A 150 -5.52 7.33 -0.46
N TRP A 151 -4.47 6.52 -0.57
CA TRP A 151 -3.11 7.05 -0.58
C TRP A 151 -2.89 7.90 -1.82
N ILE A 152 -3.24 7.36 -3.00
CA ILE A 152 -3.27 8.09 -4.26
C ILE A 152 -4.70 8.08 -4.77
N GLN A 153 -5.24 9.28 -5.04
CA GLN A 153 -6.60 9.39 -5.55
C GLN A 153 -6.73 8.71 -6.92
N LYS A 154 -7.80 7.93 -7.07
CA LYS A 154 -8.06 7.18 -8.29
C LYS A 154 -8.53 8.12 -9.41
N ASN A 155 -7.86 8.04 -10.55
CA ASN A 155 -8.26 8.67 -11.79
C ASN A 155 -8.46 7.57 -12.83
N PRO A 156 -9.55 6.78 -12.71
CA PRO A 156 -9.74 5.60 -13.53
C PRO A 156 -9.82 6.00 -15.00
N LEU A 157 -9.05 5.32 -15.83
CA LEU A 157 -9.13 5.54 -17.27
C LEU A 157 -10.39 4.85 -17.81
N PRO A 158 -11.06 5.44 -18.83
CA PRO A 158 -12.11 4.73 -19.55
C PRO A 158 -11.59 3.37 -19.98
N ALA A 159 -12.37 2.30 -19.78
CA ALA A 159 -11.93 0.94 -20.06
C ALA A 159 -11.43 0.82 -21.51
N ARG A 160 -10.12 0.66 -21.69
CA ARG A 160 -9.51 0.40 -22.99
C ARG A 160 -9.17 -1.09 -23.03
N LEU A 161 -9.94 -1.86 -23.80
CA LEU A 161 -9.62 -3.24 -24.19
C LEU A 161 -9.68 -4.31 -23.08
N LEU A 162 -10.82 -4.45 -22.39
CA LEU A 162 -11.16 -5.60 -21.51
C LEU A 162 -10.29 -5.84 -20.26
N LEU A 163 -9.22 -5.07 -20.05
CA LEU A 163 -8.27 -5.26 -18.94
C LEU A 163 -8.56 -4.38 -17.70
N GLY A 164 -9.80 -3.90 -17.58
CA GLY A 164 -10.25 -3.05 -16.46
C GLY A 164 -10.05 -1.55 -16.69
N SER A 165 -10.27 -0.77 -15.64
CA SER A 165 -10.13 0.70 -15.61
C SER A 165 -8.93 1.18 -14.80
N THR A 166 -8.06 0.25 -14.38
CA THR A 166 -6.93 0.55 -13.52
C THR A 166 -5.93 1.43 -14.25
N ASN A 167 -5.62 2.57 -13.65
CA ASN A 167 -4.63 3.50 -14.17
C ASN A 167 -3.32 3.27 -13.41
N PRO A 168 -2.22 2.89 -14.08
CA PRO A 168 -0.94 2.74 -13.42
C PRO A 168 -0.46 4.02 -12.73
N ALA A 169 -0.95 5.21 -13.08
CA ALA A 169 -0.60 6.45 -12.38
C ALA A 169 -1.21 6.54 -10.96
N ASP A 170 -2.20 5.71 -10.64
CA ASP A 170 -2.90 5.71 -9.35
C ASP A 170 -2.18 4.83 -8.30
N LEU A 171 -0.95 4.39 -8.56
CA LEU A 171 -0.17 3.49 -7.71
C LEU A 171 1.19 4.11 -7.35
N GLY A 172 1.54 4.09 -6.06
CA GLY A 172 2.83 4.53 -5.53
C GLY A 172 3.76 3.34 -5.25
N TRP A 173 5.02 3.60 -4.96
CA TRP A 173 6.03 2.56 -4.77
C TRP A 173 6.20 2.18 -3.29
N ILE A 174 6.18 0.89 -2.99
CA ILE A 174 6.76 0.34 -1.76
C ILE A 174 8.12 -0.25 -2.07
N VAL A 175 9.13 0.21 -1.34
CA VAL A 175 10.50 -0.29 -1.41
C VAL A 175 10.80 -1.11 -0.16
N MET A 176 11.04 -2.41 -0.35
CA MET A 176 11.39 -3.37 0.71
C MET A 176 12.91 -3.53 0.72
N ASN A 177 13.60 -2.75 1.55
CA ASN A 177 15.05 -2.83 1.68
C ASN A 177 15.45 -3.69 2.89
N GLU A 178 16.66 -4.24 2.85
CA GLU A 178 17.27 -4.96 3.98
C GLU A 178 17.55 -4.09 5.21
#